data_AF-A0A220MRV0-F1
#
_entry.id   AF-A0A220MRV0-F1
#
_cell.length_a   1.000
_cell.length_b   1.000
_cell.length_c   1.000
_cell.angle_alpha   90.00
_cell.angle_beta   90.00
_cell.angle_gamma   90.00
#
_symmetry.space_group_name_H-M   'P 1'
#
loop_
_entity.id
_entity.type
_entity.pdbx_description
1 polymer ?
#
loop_
_entity_poly.entity_id
_entity_poly.type
_entity_poly.pdbx_seq_one_letter_code
_entity_poly.pdbx_strand_id
1 'polypeptide(L)'
;MLLLSCCMFASTAFAASASTTIPITPQSSTGTSVQAPADLSKELLVNTFTSHQWKQDSLTKLLGNSMKEFDDYVYYPQRISIKWDENNQAFAVLVEPSYKGEVVKGITTSQRKDEIVRALGKPHFSDEKLSLIGYAEQGYHLFFTFAQDKVKAISIYRRDQIADTKALVDMAKNLQDYGEKLGAPAEYADFSIFSAWGKPDFSYHLRGIGTYAWEYPSRGIAYDGMPDDATLTIYSNFPSKDKLADLKNVKNIVFSKEDSLFLIEKLRIETEKEKIELAKKAGIPSPDKKKIAVIDSDNLYNTANIRFYQPDYTPQAQLFPGYFIDEVKWLDNNWILYQTMMGVGVYHVATHEKIEIVGMEKKANEPFDMLDVNTVQPDLTKKAIVFEVSVKEKKQTYTVRYQITGDKITFTW
;
A
#
# COMPACT_ATOMS: atom_id res chain seq x y z
N MET A 1 -30.53 11.55 7.15
CA MET A 1 -31.14 10.51 6.29
C MET A 1 -31.20 11.09 4.88
N LEU A 2 -30.72 10.34 3.88
CA LEU A 2 -30.02 10.75 2.64
C LEU A 2 -28.58 11.23 2.87
N LEU A 3 -27.53 10.72 2.21
CA LEU A 3 -27.36 9.60 1.29
C LEU A 3 -25.89 9.14 1.39
N LEU A 4 -25.68 7.85 1.71
CA LEU A 4 -24.56 7.08 1.17
C LEU A 4 -24.83 6.94 -0.34
N SER A 5 -23.91 7.35 -1.21
CA SER A 5 -23.66 6.82 -2.57
C SER A 5 -22.97 7.87 -3.44
N CYS A 6 -22.04 7.41 -4.28
CA CYS A 6 -21.18 8.14 -5.23
C CYS A 6 -19.93 8.73 -4.57
N CYS A 7 -18.70 8.29 -4.85
CA CYS A 7 -18.15 7.95 -6.17
C CYS A 7 -17.24 6.70 -6.11
N MET A 8 -17.70 5.60 -6.73
CA MET A 8 -16.81 4.69 -7.44
C MET A 8 -16.83 5.12 -8.91
N PHE A 9 -15.81 5.81 -9.43
CA PHE A 9 -15.58 6.03 -10.87
C PHE A 9 -14.07 6.25 -11.10
N ALA A 10 -13.38 5.31 -11.75
CA ALA A 10 -13.13 5.23 -13.20
C ALA A 10 -12.11 6.27 -13.70
N SER A 11 -10.83 5.86 -13.76
CA SER A 11 -9.74 6.61 -14.38
C SER A 11 -9.35 5.99 -15.73
N THR A 12 -9.44 6.77 -16.81
CA THR A 12 -8.86 6.42 -18.12
C THR A 12 -7.44 7.00 -18.26
N ALA A 13 -6.59 6.30 -19.00
CA ALA A 13 -5.16 6.58 -19.10
C ALA A 13 -4.77 7.27 -20.42
N PHE A 14 -3.86 8.25 -20.35
CA PHE A 14 -2.87 8.54 -21.39
C PHE A 14 -1.52 8.90 -20.76
N ALA A 15 -0.48 8.71 -21.58
CA ALA A 15 0.93 8.55 -21.24
C ALA A 15 1.59 9.75 -20.55
N ALA A 16 2.39 9.47 -19.51
CA ALA A 16 3.42 10.37 -19.03
C ALA A 16 4.76 9.95 -19.63
N SER A 17 5.46 10.94 -20.18
CA SER A 17 6.80 10.88 -20.74
C SER A 17 7.81 10.20 -19.81
N ALA A 18 8.51 9.21 -20.36
CA ALA A 18 9.67 8.59 -19.75
C ALA A 18 10.77 9.65 -19.54
N SER A 19 11.01 10.04 -18.29
CA SER A 19 12.34 10.53 -17.92
C SER A 19 13.26 9.32 -17.83
N THR A 20 14.09 9.16 -18.86
CA THR A 20 15.21 8.23 -18.91
C THR A 20 16.22 8.55 -17.81
N THR A 21 16.01 7.97 -16.63
CA THR A 21 17.11 7.69 -15.70
C THR A 21 17.51 6.24 -15.94
N ILE A 22 18.70 6.09 -16.51
CA ILE A 22 19.35 4.80 -16.76
C ILE A 22 19.39 4.04 -15.42
N PRO A 23 18.91 2.79 -15.35
CA PRO A 23 19.08 1.98 -14.15
C PRO A 23 20.56 1.65 -14.02
N ILE A 24 21.20 2.22 -13.00
CA ILE A 24 22.55 1.83 -12.61
C ILE A 24 22.44 0.43 -12.01
N THR A 25 23.01 -0.55 -12.71
CA THR A 25 23.28 -1.90 -12.22
C THR A 25 23.89 -1.81 -10.81
N PRO A 26 23.38 -2.52 -9.79
CA PRO A 26 24.06 -2.56 -8.50
C PRO A 26 25.41 -3.25 -8.69
N GLN A 27 26.48 -2.46 -8.76
CA GLN A 27 27.82 -2.96 -8.56
C GLN A 27 27.88 -3.51 -7.13
N SER A 28 28.24 -4.79 -7.03
CA SER A 28 28.66 -5.48 -5.82
C SER A 28 29.58 -4.58 -4.99
N SER A 29 29.01 -3.91 -3.99
CA SER A 29 29.80 -3.24 -2.95
C SER A 29 30.20 -4.28 -1.91
N THR A 30 31.50 -4.39 -1.73
CA THR A 30 32.17 -5.18 -0.71
C THR A 30 31.80 -4.66 0.68
N GLY A 31 31.24 -5.55 1.51
CA GLY A 31 31.38 -5.52 2.97
C GLY A 31 30.64 -4.44 3.74
N THR A 32 29.31 -4.47 3.76
CA THR A 32 28.55 -3.94 4.91
C THR A 32 28.33 -5.10 5.87
N SER A 33 28.89 -5.03 7.08
CA SER A 33 28.60 -6.02 8.13
C SER A 33 27.09 -6.08 8.33
N VAL A 34 26.49 -7.24 8.07
CA VAL A 34 25.06 -7.50 8.28
C VAL A 34 24.81 -7.35 9.78
N GLN A 35 24.26 -6.21 10.18
CA GLN A 35 23.86 -6.02 11.57
C GLN A 35 22.59 -6.81 11.79
N ALA A 36 22.68 -7.86 12.63
CA ALA A 36 21.52 -8.64 13.02
C ALA A 36 20.46 -7.69 13.62
N PRO A 37 19.17 -7.88 13.30
CA PRO A 37 18.13 -7.02 13.83
C PRO A 37 18.12 -7.05 15.35
N ALA A 38 17.76 -5.91 15.96
CA ALA A 38 17.61 -5.83 17.40
C ALA A 38 16.45 -6.72 17.87
N ASP A 39 16.61 -7.35 19.03
CA ASP A 39 15.53 -8.10 19.68
C ASP A 39 14.55 -7.11 20.34
N LEU A 40 13.55 -6.70 19.57
CA LEU A 40 12.50 -5.76 20.00
C LEU A 40 11.53 -6.36 21.04
N SER A 41 11.70 -7.61 21.46
CA SER A 41 10.83 -8.23 22.47
C SER A 41 11.16 -7.81 23.91
N LYS A 42 12.31 -7.15 24.12
CA LYS A 42 12.81 -6.74 25.44
C LYS A 42 12.35 -5.35 25.87
N GLU A 43 11.76 -4.58 24.97
CA GLU A 43 11.25 -3.24 25.21
C GLU A 43 9.77 -3.15 24.80
N LEU A 44 9.06 -2.12 25.26
CA LEU A 44 7.72 -1.86 24.76
C LEU A 44 7.82 -1.41 23.31
N LEU A 45 7.11 -2.10 22.42
CA LEU A 45 7.18 -1.79 20.98
C LEU A 45 6.83 -0.32 20.68
N VAL A 46 5.82 0.24 21.36
CA VAL A 46 5.45 1.65 21.21
C VAL A 46 6.59 2.61 21.59
N ASN A 47 7.42 2.24 22.57
CA ASN A 47 8.58 3.05 22.96
C ASN A 47 9.63 3.06 21.87
N THR A 48 9.80 1.95 21.14
CA THR A 48 10.72 1.89 19.99
C THR A 48 10.32 2.95 18.95
N PHE A 49 9.05 3.02 18.59
CA PHE A 49 8.58 3.97 17.56
C PHE A 49 8.62 5.42 18.02
N THR A 50 8.16 5.69 19.25
CA THR A 50 8.12 7.05 19.80
C THR A 50 9.53 7.60 20.08
N SER A 51 10.45 6.79 20.63
CA SER A 51 11.84 7.22 20.91
C SER A 51 12.65 7.51 19.66
N HIS A 52 12.37 6.81 18.55
CA HIS A 52 13.01 7.05 17.25
C HIS A 52 12.23 8.06 16.39
N GLN A 53 11.27 8.79 16.97
CA GLN A 53 10.48 9.83 16.30
C GLN A 53 9.84 9.36 14.98
N TRP A 54 9.51 8.07 14.90
CA TRP A 54 8.91 7.43 13.73
C TRP A 54 9.80 7.45 12.47
N LYS A 55 11.08 7.85 12.52
CA LYS A 55 11.90 8.05 11.30
C LYS A 55 12.39 6.74 10.67
N GLN A 56 12.23 6.60 9.35
CA GLN A 56 12.61 5.39 8.61
C GLN A 56 14.07 4.98 8.78
N ASP A 57 15.02 5.90 8.61
CA ASP A 57 16.46 5.60 8.74
C ASP A 57 16.86 5.08 10.13
N SER A 58 16.13 5.51 11.17
CA SER A 58 16.39 5.09 12.55
C SER A 58 15.78 3.73 12.85
N LEU A 59 14.54 3.52 12.38
CA LEU A 59 13.78 2.29 12.61
C LEU A 59 14.31 1.13 11.76
N THR A 60 14.65 1.35 10.49
CA THR A 60 15.16 0.29 9.60
C THR A 60 16.46 -0.33 10.11
N LYS A 61 17.32 0.44 10.77
CA LYS A 61 18.53 -0.09 11.43
C LYS A 61 18.22 -1.09 12.56
N LEU A 62 17.09 -0.92 13.24
CA LEU A 62 16.65 -1.81 14.30
C LEU A 62 15.92 -3.04 13.76
N LEU A 63 15.07 -2.83 12.75
CA LEU A 63 14.22 -3.86 12.15
C LEU A 63 14.98 -4.78 11.20
N GLY A 64 16.11 -4.31 10.64
CA GLY A 64 16.89 -5.04 9.65
C GLY A 64 16.26 -4.97 8.25
N ASN A 65 16.69 -5.89 7.39
CA ASN A 65 16.23 -5.92 5.99
C ASN A 65 14.74 -6.26 5.91
N SER A 66 14.03 -5.56 5.01
CA SER A 66 12.66 -5.92 4.68
C SER A 66 12.59 -7.32 4.05
N MET A 67 11.51 -8.03 4.32
CA MET A 67 11.27 -9.37 3.78
C MET A 67 10.40 -9.34 2.53
N LYS A 68 9.42 -8.43 2.49
CA LYS A 68 8.44 -8.27 1.40
C LYS A 68 7.69 -6.96 1.57
N GLU A 69 6.95 -6.59 0.53
CA GLU A 69 5.97 -5.51 0.52
C GLU A 69 4.60 -6.06 0.13
N PHE A 70 3.54 -5.60 0.80
CA PHE A 70 2.16 -6.01 0.53
C PHE A 70 1.18 -4.95 1.08
N ASP A 71 0.28 -4.43 0.24
CA ASP A 71 -0.70 -3.39 0.59
C ASP A 71 -0.08 -2.15 1.26
N ASP A 72 0.99 -1.61 0.65
CA ASP A 72 1.78 -0.47 1.16
C ASP A 72 2.51 -0.72 2.49
N TYR A 73 2.45 -1.94 3.04
CA TYR A 73 3.21 -2.32 4.22
C TYR A 73 4.52 -3.01 3.82
N VAL A 74 5.61 -2.53 4.41
CA VAL A 74 6.92 -3.19 4.37
C VAL A 74 7.02 -4.13 5.58
N TYR A 75 7.27 -5.42 5.36
CA TYR A 75 7.30 -6.45 6.41
C TYR A 75 8.73 -6.71 6.88
N TYR A 76 8.92 -6.83 8.20
CA TYR A 76 10.21 -7.04 8.83
C TYR A 76 10.27 -8.36 9.65
N PRO A 77 11.47 -8.96 9.84
CA PRO A 77 11.61 -10.27 10.48
C PRO A 77 11.03 -10.38 11.90
N GLN A 78 10.87 -9.27 12.61
CA GLN A 78 10.34 -9.21 13.97
C GLN A 78 8.81 -9.29 14.02
N ARG A 79 8.15 -9.71 12.92
CA ARG A 79 6.67 -9.87 12.87
C ARG A 79 5.95 -8.54 13.00
N ILE A 80 6.57 -7.52 12.42
CA ILE A 80 6.12 -6.14 12.38
C ILE A 80 6.11 -5.70 10.92
N SER A 81 5.06 -4.99 10.54
CA SER A 81 4.96 -4.37 9.21
C SER A 81 4.68 -2.89 9.35
N ILE A 82 5.28 -2.07 8.49
CA ILE A 82 5.19 -0.60 8.58
C ILE A 82 4.69 -0.03 7.26
N LYS A 83 3.69 0.85 7.36
CA LYS A 83 3.31 1.77 6.29
C LYS A 83 4.06 3.08 6.50
N TRP A 84 4.88 3.44 5.52
CA TRP A 84 5.63 4.69 5.51
C TRP A 84 4.79 5.79 4.85
N ASP A 85 4.91 7.02 5.35
CA ASP A 85 4.35 8.22 4.70
C ASP A 85 5.34 8.87 3.73
N GLU A 86 4.91 9.92 3.03
CA GLU A 86 5.75 10.66 2.08
C GLU A 86 6.90 11.46 2.72
N ASN A 87 6.97 11.51 4.05
CA ASN A 87 8.07 12.12 4.81
C ASN A 87 9.06 11.06 5.34
N ASN A 88 8.96 9.81 4.88
CA ASN A 88 9.77 8.68 5.37
C ASN A 88 9.64 8.48 6.88
N GLN A 89 8.42 8.61 7.39
CA GLN A 89 8.08 8.33 8.76
C GLN A 89 7.05 7.20 8.83
N ALA A 90 7.15 6.37 9.87
CA ALA A 90 6.21 5.30 10.12
C ALA A 90 4.86 5.92 10.47
N PHE A 91 3.90 5.78 9.56
CA PHE A 91 2.54 6.26 9.75
C PHE A 91 1.70 5.21 10.51
N ALA A 92 1.77 3.95 10.07
CA ALA A 92 1.06 2.85 10.70
C ALA A 92 1.99 1.64 10.89
N VAL A 93 1.80 0.93 11.98
CA VAL A 93 2.52 -0.30 12.32
C VAL A 93 1.51 -1.40 12.55
N LEU A 94 1.66 -2.54 11.87
CA LEU A 94 0.90 -3.76 12.13
C LEU A 94 1.77 -4.75 12.87
N VAL A 95 1.24 -5.28 13.97
CA VAL A 95 1.88 -6.32 14.78
C VAL A 95 1.19 -7.64 14.49
N GLU A 96 1.92 -8.60 13.92
CA GLU A 96 1.37 -9.92 13.62
C GLU A 96 1.14 -10.72 14.91
N PRO A 97 0.14 -11.65 14.95
CA PRO A 97 -0.13 -12.51 16.11
C PRO A 97 1.07 -13.29 16.66
N SER A 98 2.08 -13.52 15.82
CA SER A 98 3.27 -14.27 16.19
C SER A 98 4.33 -13.46 16.96
N TYR A 99 4.20 -12.13 17.02
CA TYR A 99 5.06 -11.26 17.84
C TYR A 99 4.96 -11.65 19.33
N LYS A 100 6.09 -11.65 20.04
CA LYS A 100 6.19 -12.15 21.43
C LYS A 100 6.45 -11.07 22.47
N GLY A 101 6.82 -9.86 22.04
CA GLY A 101 7.07 -8.74 22.95
C GLY A 101 5.78 -8.09 23.45
N GLU A 102 5.95 -7.18 24.40
CA GLU A 102 4.87 -6.28 24.82
C GLU A 102 4.72 -5.14 23.81
N VAL A 103 3.49 -4.88 23.37
CA VAL A 103 3.20 -3.76 22.46
C VAL A 103 3.14 -2.45 23.25
N VAL A 104 2.36 -2.49 24.32
CA VAL A 104 2.33 -1.50 25.41
C VAL A 104 2.41 -2.27 26.72
N LYS A 105 2.65 -1.58 27.83
CA LYS A 105 2.87 -2.22 29.14
C LYS A 105 1.76 -3.20 29.49
N GLY A 106 2.11 -4.46 29.73
CA GLY A 106 1.16 -5.51 30.09
C GLY A 106 0.30 -6.02 28.94
N ILE A 107 0.54 -5.60 27.69
CA ILE A 107 -0.26 -5.97 26.53
C ILE A 107 0.57 -6.73 25.50
N THR A 108 0.12 -7.93 25.14
CA THR A 108 0.72 -8.78 24.09
C THR A 108 -0.33 -9.23 23.09
N THR A 109 0.10 -9.81 21.98
CA THR A 109 -0.77 -10.41 20.95
C THR A 109 -1.50 -11.68 21.41
N SER A 110 -1.15 -12.23 22.58
CA SER A 110 -1.75 -13.46 23.11
C SER A 110 -2.98 -13.24 23.99
N GLN A 111 -3.23 -11.98 24.38
CA GLN A 111 -4.30 -11.64 25.31
C GLN A 111 -5.68 -11.67 24.67
N ARG A 112 -6.69 -11.79 25.53
CA ARG A 112 -8.09 -11.68 25.15
C ARG A 112 -8.61 -10.25 25.24
N LYS A 113 -9.71 -9.98 24.53
CA LYS A 113 -10.38 -8.68 24.52
C LYS A 113 -10.68 -8.14 25.92
N ASP A 114 -11.20 -8.97 26.83
CA ASP A 114 -11.57 -8.56 28.19
C ASP A 114 -10.35 -8.23 29.07
N GLU A 115 -9.24 -8.94 28.87
CA GLU A 115 -7.97 -8.65 29.54
C GLU A 115 -7.40 -7.30 29.10
N ILE A 116 -7.45 -6.99 27.80
CA ILE A 116 -7.02 -5.71 27.25
C ILE A 116 -7.87 -4.57 27.80
N VAL A 117 -9.20 -4.70 27.82
CA VAL A 117 -10.11 -3.69 28.38
C VAL A 117 -9.89 -3.51 29.89
N ARG A 118 -9.57 -4.57 30.62
CA ARG A 118 -9.24 -4.47 32.05
C ARG A 118 -7.93 -3.71 32.29
N ALA A 119 -6.93 -3.93 31.43
CA ALA A 119 -5.62 -3.31 31.55
C ALA A 119 -5.58 -1.85 31.07
N LEU A 120 -6.28 -1.52 29.97
CA LEU A 120 -6.25 -0.20 29.34
C LEU A 120 -7.48 0.66 29.66
N GLY A 121 -8.51 0.08 30.28
CA GLY A 121 -9.76 0.78 30.60
C GLY A 121 -10.76 0.78 29.43
N LYS A 122 -11.71 1.72 29.47
CA LYS A 122 -12.76 1.83 28.47
C LYS A 122 -12.17 2.27 27.11
N PRO A 123 -12.43 1.55 26.01
CA PRO A 123 -12.01 1.99 24.67
C PRO A 123 -12.60 3.35 24.29
N HIS A 124 -11.82 4.14 23.56
CA HIS A 124 -12.26 5.39 22.95
C HIS A 124 -13.07 5.13 21.66
N PHE A 125 -12.72 4.05 20.96
CA PHE A 125 -13.35 3.63 19.71
C PHE A 125 -13.83 2.19 19.82
N SER A 126 -14.95 1.88 19.17
CA SER A 126 -15.48 0.52 19.07
C SER A 126 -16.31 0.35 17.80
N ASP A 127 -16.06 -0.73 17.07
CA ASP A 127 -16.91 -1.19 15.97
C ASP A 127 -17.14 -2.71 16.09
N GLU A 128 -18.36 -3.10 16.41
CA GLU A 128 -18.71 -4.51 16.63
C GLU A 128 -18.67 -5.33 15.33
N LYS A 129 -19.06 -4.74 14.20
CA LYS A 129 -19.08 -5.43 12.89
C LYS A 129 -17.66 -5.77 12.44
N LEU A 130 -16.70 -4.90 12.77
CA LEU A 130 -15.30 -5.12 12.48
C LEU A 130 -14.55 -5.83 13.61
N SER A 131 -15.22 -6.12 14.73
CA SER A 131 -14.58 -6.66 15.94
C SER A 131 -13.33 -5.85 16.30
N LEU A 132 -13.51 -4.52 16.37
CA LEU A 132 -12.46 -3.53 16.52
C LEU A 132 -12.69 -2.71 17.78
N ILE A 133 -11.63 -2.51 18.58
CA ILE A 133 -11.60 -1.49 19.65
C ILE A 133 -10.35 -0.64 19.50
N GLY A 134 -10.39 0.59 19.98
CA GLY A 134 -9.25 1.49 19.91
C GLY A 134 -9.10 2.41 21.12
N TYR A 135 -7.86 2.84 21.34
CA TYR A 135 -7.46 3.74 22.40
C TYR A 135 -6.68 4.91 21.80
N ALA A 136 -7.10 6.13 22.15
CA ALA A 136 -6.42 7.35 21.75
C ALA A 136 -5.44 7.76 22.85
N GLU A 137 -4.14 7.65 22.55
CA GLU A 137 -3.07 8.01 23.48
C GLU A 137 -2.36 9.29 23.03
N GLN A 138 -1.49 9.82 23.89
CA GLN A 138 -0.63 10.93 23.48
C GLN A 138 0.44 10.43 22.51
N GLY A 139 0.43 10.97 21.29
CA GLY A 139 1.42 10.65 20.26
C GLY A 139 1.08 9.45 19.36
N TYR A 140 0.07 8.64 19.71
CA TYR A 140 -0.36 7.51 18.89
C TYR A 140 -1.80 7.07 19.17
N HIS A 141 -2.41 6.36 18.23
CA HIS A 141 -3.60 5.54 18.46
C HIS A 141 -3.23 4.05 18.42
N LEU A 142 -3.89 3.27 19.26
CA LEU A 142 -3.71 1.83 19.37
C LEU A 142 -5.05 1.14 19.07
N PHE A 143 -5.08 0.29 18.06
CA PHE A 143 -6.27 -0.47 17.71
C PHE A 143 -6.03 -1.97 17.80
N PHE A 144 -7.09 -2.70 18.15
CA PHE A 144 -7.10 -4.14 18.25
C PHE A 144 -8.25 -4.69 17.43
N THR A 145 -7.94 -5.65 16.56
CA THR A 145 -8.95 -6.46 15.89
C THR A 145 -8.98 -7.85 16.50
N PHE A 146 -10.16 -8.46 16.53
CA PHE A 146 -10.37 -9.77 17.15
C PHE A 146 -10.94 -10.79 16.18
N ALA A 147 -10.47 -12.03 16.32
CA ALA A 147 -11.18 -13.21 15.85
C ALA A 147 -11.79 -13.89 17.07
N GLN A 148 -13.12 -13.81 17.19
CA GLN A 148 -13.84 -14.10 18.44
C GLN A 148 -13.33 -13.15 19.55
N ASP A 149 -12.65 -13.68 20.57
CA ASP A 149 -12.08 -12.88 21.67
C ASP A 149 -10.55 -12.78 21.63
N LYS A 150 -9.89 -13.42 20.66
CA LYS A 150 -8.43 -13.43 20.54
C LYS A 150 -7.96 -12.33 19.61
N VAL A 151 -6.87 -11.67 19.98
CA VAL A 151 -6.25 -10.66 19.11
C VAL A 151 -5.87 -11.29 17.77
N LYS A 152 -6.42 -10.70 16.70
CA LYS A 152 -6.07 -11.02 15.31
C LYS A 152 -4.95 -10.11 14.81
N ALA A 153 -4.98 -8.83 15.15
CA ALA A 153 -3.93 -7.88 14.84
C ALA A 153 -3.99 -6.70 15.81
N ILE A 154 -2.83 -6.11 16.05
CA ILE A 154 -2.69 -4.83 16.76
C ILE A 154 -2.13 -3.83 15.75
N SER A 155 -2.76 -2.67 15.62
CA SER A 155 -2.26 -1.58 14.79
C SER A 155 -1.95 -0.35 15.62
N ILE A 156 -0.83 0.29 15.32
CA ILE A 156 -0.35 1.50 15.98
C ILE A 156 -0.27 2.59 14.92
N TYR A 157 -0.97 3.69 15.11
CA TYR A 157 -0.93 4.83 14.20
C TYR A 157 -0.24 6.01 14.87
N ARG A 158 0.67 6.66 14.15
CA ARG A 158 1.27 7.91 14.61
C ARG A 158 0.19 8.99 14.74
N ARG A 159 0.24 9.74 15.83
CA ARG A 159 -0.61 10.93 16.04
C ARG A 159 0.25 12.14 16.37
N ASP A 160 0.33 13.04 15.42
CA ASP A 160 1.14 14.24 15.53
C ASP A 160 0.46 15.28 16.43
N GLN A 161 1.27 15.94 17.24
CA GLN A 161 0.83 17.10 18.01
C GLN A 161 1.22 18.36 17.25
N ILE A 162 0.24 19.22 16.95
CA ILE A 162 0.48 20.48 16.25
C ILE A 162 0.03 21.64 17.13
N ALA A 163 0.99 22.48 17.50
CA ALA A 163 0.75 23.67 18.31
C ALA A 163 0.49 24.94 17.46
N ASP A 164 1.17 25.07 16.32
CA ASP A 164 1.02 26.21 15.41
C ASP A 164 0.01 25.90 14.30
N THR A 165 -1.11 26.62 14.34
CA THR A 165 -2.23 26.48 13.40
C THR A 165 -2.30 27.63 12.40
N LYS A 166 -1.33 28.57 12.40
CA LYS A 166 -1.40 29.78 11.56
C LYS A 166 -1.48 29.44 10.07
N ALA A 167 -0.61 28.55 9.60
CA ALA A 167 -0.59 28.13 8.19
C ALA A 167 -1.90 27.45 7.78
N LEU A 168 -2.47 26.60 8.64
CA LEU A 168 -3.78 25.98 8.40
C LEU A 168 -4.90 27.02 8.32
N VAL A 169 -4.93 27.98 9.26
CA VAL A 169 -5.97 29.02 9.31
C VAL A 169 -5.90 29.94 8.09
N ASP A 170 -4.69 30.34 7.70
CA ASP A 170 -4.44 31.13 6.49
C ASP A 170 -4.88 30.38 5.23
N MET A 171 -4.45 29.13 5.09
CA MET A 171 -4.87 28.26 3.99
C MET A 171 -6.39 28.09 3.95
N ALA A 172 -7.05 27.83 5.08
CA ALA A 172 -8.49 27.62 5.14
C ALA A 172 -9.29 28.88 4.74
N LYS A 173 -8.79 30.08 5.06
CA LYS A 173 -9.44 31.35 4.69
C LYS A 173 -9.29 31.69 3.21
N ASN A 174 -8.24 31.19 2.57
CA ASN A 174 -7.90 31.45 1.16
C ASN A 174 -7.94 30.16 0.33
N LEU A 175 -8.77 29.18 0.73
CA LEU A 175 -8.71 27.80 0.23
C LEU A 175 -8.82 27.72 -1.30
N GLN A 176 -9.80 28.42 -1.87
CA GLN A 176 -10.04 28.43 -3.32
C GLN A 176 -8.93 29.17 -4.08
N ASP A 177 -8.48 30.31 -3.55
CA ASP A 177 -7.39 31.11 -4.14
C ASP A 177 -6.06 30.34 -4.18
N TYR A 178 -5.90 29.35 -3.30
CA TYR A 178 -4.71 28.50 -3.21
C TYR A 178 -4.87 27.16 -3.91
N GLY A 179 -6.02 26.88 -4.52
CA GLY A 179 -6.38 25.55 -5.04
C GLY A 179 -5.32 24.94 -5.98
N GLU A 180 -4.70 25.73 -6.86
CA GLU A 180 -3.61 25.23 -7.72
C GLU A 180 -2.37 24.79 -6.92
N LYS A 181 -1.95 25.59 -5.92
CA LYS A 181 -0.78 25.29 -5.09
C LYS A 181 -1.03 24.10 -4.17
N LEU A 182 -2.23 24.03 -3.61
CA LEU A 182 -2.69 22.90 -2.80
C LEU A 182 -2.88 21.65 -3.64
N GLY A 183 -3.21 21.83 -4.92
CA GLY A 183 -3.28 20.78 -5.92
C GLY A 183 -1.91 20.23 -6.34
N ALA A 184 -0.75 20.77 -5.91
CA ALA A 184 0.54 20.15 -6.23
C ALA A 184 1.54 20.26 -5.07
N PRO A 185 1.31 19.55 -3.94
CA PRO A 185 2.14 19.70 -2.73
C PRO A 185 3.63 19.48 -2.96
N ALA A 186 4.00 18.58 -3.89
CA ALA A 186 5.39 18.30 -4.22
C ALA A 186 6.08 19.47 -4.96
N GLU A 187 5.35 20.19 -5.80
CA GLU A 187 5.86 21.33 -6.57
C GLU A 187 5.91 22.61 -5.71
N TYR A 188 5.00 22.72 -4.75
CA TYR A 188 4.87 23.87 -3.85
C TYR A 188 5.26 23.55 -2.41
N ALA A 189 6.33 22.78 -2.20
CA ALA A 189 6.76 22.35 -0.86
C ALA A 189 7.06 23.52 0.11
N ASP A 190 7.50 24.68 -0.42
CA ASP A 190 7.77 25.88 0.40
C ASP A 190 6.50 26.68 0.75
N PHE A 191 5.34 26.29 0.23
CA PHE A 191 4.10 27.04 0.38
C PHE A 191 3.40 26.75 1.72
N SER A 192 3.15 27.81 2.50
CA SER A 192 2.21 27.87 3.63
C SER A 192 2.24 26.64 4.55
N ILE A 193 1.26 25.74 4.42
CA ILE A 193 1.12 24.55 5.27
C ILE A 193 2.22 23.52 5.03
N PHE A 194 2.71 23.38 3.79
CA PHE A 194 3.73 22.39 3.42
C PHE A 194 5.10 22.79 3.97
N SER A 195 5.44 24.08 3.97
CA SER A 195 6.68 24.55 4.60
C SER A 195 6.63 24.48 6.12
N ALA A 196 5.44 24.70 6.70
CA ALA A 196 5.27 24.60 8.15
C ALA A 196 5.30 23.15 8.66
N TRP A 197 4.67 22.23 7.93
CA TRP A 197 4.37 20.88 8.43
C TRP A 197 5.04 19.74 7.66
N GLY A 198 5.79 20.05 6.60
CA GLY A 198 6.36 19.07 5.68
C GLY A 198 5.36 18.64 4.61
N LYS A 199 5.68 17.55 3.89
CA LYS A 199 4.75 16.98 2.92
C LYS A 199 3.52 16.38 3.62
N PRO A 200 2.37 16.22 2.94
CA PRO A 200 1.27 15.39 3.41
C PRO A 200 1.72 14.01 3.89
N ASP A 201 0.94 13.38 4.77
CA ASP A 201 1.18 11.96 5.09
C ASP A 201 0.96 11.12 3.81
N PHE A 202 -0.08 11.46 3.04
CA PHE A 202 -0.39 10.86 1.75
C PHE A 202 -0.91 11.89 0.76
N SER A 203 -0.49 11.77 -0.50
CA SER A 203 -1.07 12.48 -1.63
C SER A 203 -1.65 11.50 -2.64
N TYR A 204 -2.75 11.92 -3.26
CA TYR A 204 -3.49 11.14 -4.24
C TYR A 204 -3.81 12.02 -5.44
N HIS A 205 -3.52 11.52 -6.63
CA HIS A 205 -3.98 12.19 -7.84
C HIS A 205 -5.41 11.73 -8.15
N LEU A 206 -6.39 12.63 -8.05
CA LEU A 206 -7.77 12.36 -8.43
C LEU A 206 -7.92 12.48 -9.95
N ARG A 207 -7.58 11.39 -10.66
CA ARG A 207 -7.65 11.30 -12.13
C ARG A 207 -9.11 11.31 -12.59
N GLY A 208 -9.41 12.11 -13.61
CA GLY A 208 -10.77 12.32 -14.15
C GLY A 208 -11.32 13.72 -13.87
N ILE A 209 -10.85 14.36 -12.80
CA ILE A 209 -11.15 15.76 -12.47
C ILE A 209 -9.91 16.67 -12.55
N GLY A 210 -8.69 16.11 -12.57
CA GLY A 210 -7.46 16.89 -12.79
C GLY A 210 -6.98 17.65 -11.55
N THR A 211 -7.25 17.11 -10.36
CA THR A 211 -6.84 17.69 -9.08
C THR A 211 -6.11 16.65 -8.22
N TYR A 212 -5.49 17.12 -7.15
CA TYR A 212 -4.84 16.30 -6.15
C TYR A 212 -5.58 16.42 -4.83
N ALA A 213 -5.83 15.27 -4.19
CA ALA A 213 -6.20 15.21 -2.80
C ALA A 213 -4.95 14.94 -1.98
N TRP A 214 -4.91 15.44 -0.76
CA TRP A 214 -3.85 15.13 0.17
C TRP A 214 -4.39 15.10 1.59
N GLU A 215 -3.72 14.32 2.42
CA GLU A 215 -4.16 14.06 3.78
C GLU A 215 -3.00 14.15 4.75
N TYR A 216 -3.28 14.70 5.94
CA TYR A 216 -2.50 14.50 7.15
C TYR A 216 -3.36 13.76 8.18
N PRO A 217 -3.66 12.46 8.01
CA PRO A 217 -4.50 11.77 8.97
C PRO A 217 -3.87 11.70 10.36
N SER A 218 -2.53 11.71 10.47
CA SER A 218 -1.83 11.79 11.76
C SER A 218 -2.12 13.10 12.49
N ARG A 219 -2.52 14.15 11.77
CA ARG A 219 -2.91 15.48 12.29
C ARG A 219 -4.41 15.70 12.26
N GLY A 220 -5.20 14.89 11.57
CA GLY A 220 -6.65 15.04 11.45
C GLY A 220 -7.08 16.08 10.41
N ILE A 221 -6.36 16.21 9.30
CA ILE A 221 -6.68 17.13 8.20
C ILE A 221 -6.73 16.35 6.87
N ALA A 222 -7.71 16.64 6.03
CA ALA A 222 -7.75 16.18 4.64
C ALA A 222 -8.22 17.31 3.72
N TYR A 223 -7.70 17.32 2.50
CA TYR A 223 -8.07 18.22 1.43
C TYR A 223 -8.41 17.41 0.19
N ASP A 224 -9.58 17.68 -0.40
CA ASP A 224 -10.05 17.01 -1.60
C ASP A 224 -10.94 17.92 -2.46
N GLY A 225 -11.02 17.62 -3.76
CA GLY A 225 -11.87 18.34 -4.71
C GLY A 225 -11.13 19.25 -5.69
N MET A 226 -11.89 19.86 -6.59
CA MET A 226 -11.41 20.81 -7.60
C MET A 226 -11.05 22.15 -6.97
N PRO A 227 -10.11 22.95 -7.49
CA PRO A 227 -9.76 24.26 -6.93
C PRO A 227 -10.96 25.14 -6.53
N ASP A 228 -12.00 25.20 -7.36
CA ASP A 228 -13.20 26.01 -7.13
C ASP A 228 -14.18 25.42 -6.08
N ASP A 229 -14.15 24.09 -5.89
CA ASP A 229 -15.05 23.33 -5.03
C ASP A 229 -14.31 22.54 -3.92
N ALA A 230 -13.04 22.88 -3.71
CA ALA A 230 -12.17 22.13 -2.82
C ALA A 230 -12.68 22.23 -1.40
N THR A 231 -12.68 21.09 -0.72
CA THR A 231 -13.14 20.93 0.66
C THR A 231 -11.94 20.65 1.55
N LEU A 232 -11.89 21.36 2.68
CA LEU A 232 -10.96 21.06 3.76
C LEU A 232 -11.73 20.39 4.90
N THR A 233 -11.44 19.13 5.16
CA THR A 233 -12.03 18.37 6.27
C THR A 233 -11.09 18.40 7.48
N ILE A 234 -11.63 18.83 8.61
CA ILE A 234 -10.96 18.87 9.92
C ILE A 234 -11.60 17.83 10.82
N TYR A 235 -10.86 16.77 11.13
CA TYR A 235 -11.34 15.64 11.91
C TYR A 235 -11.23 15.87 13.41
N SER A 236 -11.96 15.06 14.18
CA SER A 236 -12.07 15.20 15.64
C SER A 236 -10.76 15.00 16.40
N ASN A 237 -9.80 14.31 15.78
CA ASN A 237 -8.45 14.04 16.30
C ASN A 237 -7.46 15.20 16.11
N PHE A 238 -7.84 16.26 15.39
CA PHE A 238 -7.02 17.47 15.26
C PHE A 238 -6.74 18.08 16.64
N PRO A 239 -5.47 18.14 17.10
CA PRO A 239 -5.13 18.46 18.49
C PRO A 239 -5.56 19.85 18.96
N SER A 240 -5.54 20.85 18.07
CA SER A 240 -5.75 22.27 18.40
C SER A 240 -7.09 22.81 17.86
N LYS A 241 -8.14 21.99 17.87
CA LYS A 241 -9.46 22.32 17.27
C LYS A 241 -10.15 23.52 17.94
N ASP A 242 -9.87 23.76 19.21
CA ASP A 242 -10.31 24.92 19.98
C ASP A 242 -9.81 26.25 19.38
N LYS A 243 -8.65 26.24 18.72
CA LYS A 243 -8.06 27.42 18.04
C LYS A 243 -8.67 27.71 16.66
N LEU A 244 -9.60 26.87 16.20
CA LEU A 244 -10.20 26.97 14.86
C LEU A 244 -11.63 27.51 14.87
N ALA A 245 -12.04 28.19 15.96
CA ALA A 245 -13.40 28.69 16.12
C ALA A 245 -13.85 29.60 14.95
N ASP A 246 -12.94 30.43 14.44
CA ASP A 246 -13.20 31.37 13.34
C ASP A 246 -13.42 30.69 11.99
N LEU A 247 -13.11 29.39 11.87
CA LEU A 247 -13.27 28.65 10.62
C LEU A 247 -14.64 27.97 10.48
N LYS A 248 -15.46 27.93 11.54
CA LYS A 248 -16.73 27.17 11.56
C LYS A 248 -17.74 27.55 10.50
N ASN A 249 -17.68 28.79 10.02
CA ASN A 249 -18.60 29.34 9.02
C ASN A 249 -17.92 29.63 7.67
N VAL A 250 -16.65 29.24 7.51
CA VAL A 250 -15.94 29.43 6.24
C VAL A 250 -16.45 28.40 5.24
N LYS A 251 -16.75 28.87 4.02
CA LYS A 251 -17.26 28.01 2.94
C LYS A 251 -16.27 26.87 2.66
N ASN A 252 -16.80 25.68 2.40
CA ASN A 252 -16.03 24.47 2.07
C ASN A 252 -15.06 23.97 3.17
N ILE A 253 -15.25 24.42 4.43
CA ILE A 253 -14.58 23.85 5.59
C ILE A 253 -15.57 22.93 6.33
N VAL A 254 -15.19 21.67 6.50
CA VAL A 254 -16.03 20.67 7.16
C VAL A 254 -15.38 20.23 8.46
N PHE A 255 -16.09 20.40 9.57
CA PHE A 255 -15.68 19.83 10.86
C PHE A 255 -16.34 18.47 11.06
N SER A 256 -15.55 17.41 10.95
CA SER A 256 -16.01 16.04 11.17
C SER A 256 -15.99 15.66 12.64
N LYS A 257 -17.01 14.89 13.06
CA LYS A 257 -17.03 14.24 14.38
C LYS A 257 -16.23 12.95 14.39
N GLU A 258 -15.90 12.42 13.22
CA GLU A 258 -15.11 11.21 13.07
C GLU A 258 -13.62 11.47 13.32
N ASP A 259 -12.89 10.41 13.63
CA ASP A 259 -11.44 10.41 13.83
C ASP A 259 -10.78 9.83 12.58
N SER A 260 -9.89 10.57 11.92
CA SER A 260 -9.31 10.13 10.65
C SER A 260 -8.49 8.84 10.79
N LEU A 261 -7.82 8.62 11.92
CA LEU A 261 -7.05 7.41 12.15
C LEU A 261 -7.96 6.20 12.38
N PHE A 262 -9.09 6.40 13.07
CA PHE A 262 -10.09 5.35 13.21
C PHE A 262 -10.74 4.99 11.86
N LEU A 263 -11.07 5.99 11.03
CA LEU A 263 -11.61 5.75 9.69
C LEU A 263 -10.64 4.96 8.80
N ILE A 264 -9.35 5.30 8.85
CA ILE A 264 -8.31 4.57 8.10
C ILE A 264 -8.17 3.12 8.57
N GLU A 265 -8.20 2.86 9.88
CA GLU A 265 -8.14 1.49 10.39
C GLU A 265 -9.38 0.68 9.95
N LYS A 266 -10.57 1.29 9.95
CA LYS A 266 -11.78 0.63 9.44
C LYS A 266 -11.64 0.28 7.96
N LEU A 267 -11.21 1.24 7.14
CA LEU A 267 -10.98 1.03 5.71
C LEU A 267 -9.96 -0.09 5.47
N ARG A 268 -8.84 -0.09 6.22
CA ARG A 268 -7.82 -1.15 6.14
C ARG A 268 -8.43 -2.54 6.37
N ILE A 269 -9.25 -2.70 7.42
CA ILE A 269 -9.89 -3.99 7.75
C ILE A 269 -10.91 -4.39 6.67
N GLU A 270 -11.69 -3.44 6.16
CA GLU A 270 -12.68 -3.67 5.13
C GLU A 270 -12.01 -4.09 3.81
N THR A 271 -11.00 -3.37 3.36
CA THR A 271 -10.19 -3.74 2.20
C THR A 271 -9.55 -5.11 2.38
N GLU A 272 -8.95 -5.41 3.54
CA GLU A 272 -8.39 -6.74 3.82
C GLU A 272 -9.44 -7.86 3.64
N LYS A 273 -10.66 -7.65 4.16
CA LYS A 273 -11.77 -8.60 3.99
C LYS A 273 -12.17 -8.75 2.53
N GLU A 274 -12.34 -7.65 1.80
CA GLU A 274 -12.72 -7.65 0.38
C GLU A 274 -11.69 -8.39 -0.48
N LYS A 275 -10.40 -8.13 -0.26
CA LYS A 275 -9.32 -8.79 -1.02
C LYS A 275 -9.20 -10.27 -0.68
N ILE A 276 -9.49 -10.69 0.55
CA ILE A 276 -9.59 -12.12 0.92
C ILE A 276 -10.80 -12.79 0.24
N GLU A 277 -11.96 -12.13 0.22
CA GLU A 277 -13.14 -12.68 -0.48
C GLU A 277 -12.92 -12.78 -1.99
N LEU A 278 -12.22 -11.81 -2.59
CA LEU A 278 -11.79 -11.89 -3.98
C LEU A 278 -10.86 -13.10 -4.20
N ALA A 279 -9.87 -13.31 -3.33
CA ALA A 279 -8.97 -14.46 -3.40
C ALA A 279 -9.70 -15.81 -3.24
N LYS A 280 -10.75 -15.88 -2.41
CA LYS A 280 -11.62 -17.07 -2.29
C LYS A 280 -12.39 -17.35 -3.58
N LYS A 281 -12.92 -16.31 -4.21
CA LYS A 281 -13.80 -16.43 -5.39
C LYS A 281 -13.02 -16.67 -6.69
N ALA A 282 -11.90 -15.98 -6.87
CA ALA A 282 -11.16 -15.90 -8.12
C ALA A 282 -9.69 -16.35 -8.00
N GLY A 283 -9.29 -16.90 -6.85
CA GLY A 283 -7.93 -17.38 -6.63
C GLY A 283 -7.57 -18.56 -7.53
N ILE A 284 -6.39 -18.46 -8.14
CA ILE A 284 -5.78 -19.48 -8.99
C ILE A 284 -4.76 -20.23 -8.13
N PRO A 285 -5.04 -21.48 -7.70
CA PRO A 285 -4.10 -22.24 -6.87
C PRO A 285 -2.87 -22.68 -7.66
N SER A 286 -1.72 -22.70 -7.00
CA SER A 286 -0.51 -23.34 -7.52
C SER A 286 -0.73 -24.86 -7.73
N PRO A 287 0.09 -25.54 -8.54
CA PRO A 287 -0.06 -26.98 -8.78
C PRO A 287 -0.04 -27.83 -7.49
N ASP A 288 0.81 -27.47 -6.51
CA ASP A 288 0.86 -28.10 -5.18
C ASP A 288 -0.19 -27.57 -4.18
N LYS A 289 -1.01 -26.59 -4.59
CA LYS A 289 -2.04 -25.93 -3.79
C LYS A 289 -1.52 -25.25 -2.52
N LYS A 290 -0.22 -24.93 -2.45
CA LYS A 290 0.37 -24.20 -1.31
C LYS A 290 0.39 -22.69 -1.50
N LYS A 291 0.01 -22.19 -2.68
CA LYS A 291 -0.11 -20.77 -2.96
C LYS A 291 -1.35 -20.49 -3.78
N ILE A 292 -1.84 -19.27 -3.67
CA ILE A 292 -2.98 -18.75 -4.44
C ILE A 292 -2.51 -17.45 -5.08
N ALA A 293 -2.65 -17.33 -6.40
CA ALA A 293 -2.50 -16.07 -7.11
C ALA A 293 -3.90 -15.50 -7.40
N VAL A 294 -4.09 -14.19 -7.27
CA VAL A 294 -5.35 -13.54 -7.67
C VAL A 294 -5.04 -12.24 -8.39
N ILE A 295 -5.74 -12.02 -9.50
CA ILE A 295 -5.72 -10.74 -10.20
C ILE A 295 -6.62 -9.79 -9.41
N ASP A 296 -6.01 -8.73 -8.90
CA ASP A 296 -6.70 -7.64 -8.22
C ASP A 296 -6.62 -6.41 -9.12
N SER A 297 -7.66 -6.20 -9.92
CA SER A 297 -7.81 -4.98 -10.69
C SER A 297 -9.12 -4.31 -10.30
N ASP A 298 -9.02 -3.06 -9.84
CA ASP A 298 -10.20 -2.22 -9.60
C ASP A 298 -10.73 -1.64 -10.93
N ASN A 299 -10.51 -2.35 -12.06
CA ASN A 299 -10.73 -1.91 -13.44
C ASN A 299 -10.01 -0.62 -13.83
N LEU A 300 -8.95 -0.24 -13.10
CA LEU A 300 -8.08 0.91 -13.41
C LEU A 300 -6.71 0.43 -13.90
N TYR A 301 -6.20 1.08 -14.94
CA TYR A 301 -4.97 0.65 -15.65
C TYR A 301 -3.74 0.53 -14.74
N ASN A 302 -3.59 1.41 -13.75
CA ASN A 302 -2.37 1.57 -12.96
C ASN A 302 -2.44 0.96 -11.55
N THR A 303 -3.60 0.45 -11.12
CA THR A 303 -3.75 -0.20 -9.79
C THR A 303 -3.84 -1.72 -9.89
N ALA A 304 -3.91 -2.25 -11.12
CA ALA A 304 -3.92 -3.68 -11.38
C ALA A 304 -2.65 -4.33 -10.80
N ASN A 305 -2.86 -5.32 -9.94
CA ASN A 305 -1.81 -6.05 -9.27
C ASN A 305 -2.15 -7.53 -9.17
N ILE A 306 -1.13 -8.37 -9.00
CA ILE A 306 -1.28 -9.80 -8.74
C ILE A 306 -0.90 -10.02 -7.29
N ARG A 307 -1.84 -10.54 -6.50
CA ARG A 307 -1.63 -10.82 -5.08
C ARG A 307 -1.40 -12.31 -4.90
N PHE A 308 -0.45 -12.64 -4.03
CA PHE A 308 -0.12 -14.01 -3.68
C PHE A 308 -0.40 -14.26 -2.21
N TYR A 309 -1.10 -15.36 -1.94
CA TYR A 309 -1.47 -15.80 -0.59
C TYR A 309 -1.07 -17.25 -0.34
N GLN A 310 -0.92 -17.59 0.94
CA GLN A 310 -0.98 -18.98 1.41
C GLN A 310 -2.43 -19.51 1.36
N PRO A 311 -2.66 -20.81 1.54
CA PRO A 311 -4.01 -21.38 1.50
C PRO A 311 -4.93 -20.88 2.62
N ASP A 312 -4.36 -20.35 3.71
CA ASP A 312 -5.08 -19.70 4.81
C ASP A 312 -5.29 -18.19 4.58
N TYR A 313 -4.98 -17.70 3.37
CA TYR A 313 -5.04 -16.30 2.98
C TYR A 313 -4.03 -15.39 3.67
N THR A 314 -2.96 -15.94 4.26
CA THR A 314 -1.82 -15.13 4.72
C THR A 314 -1.09 -14.52 3.52
N PRO A 315 -0.87 -13.19 3.47
CA PRO A 315 -0.15 -12.53 2.37
C PRO A 315 1.26 -13.09 2.15
N GLN A 316 1.69 -13.26 0.91
CA GLN A 316 3.03 -13.75 0.55
C GLN A 316 3.83 -12.76 -0.28
N ALA A 317 3.23 -12.26 -1.35
CA ALA A 317 3.88 -11.33 -2.27
C ALA A 317 2.82 -10.52 -3.02
N GLN A 318 3.26 -9.42 -3.61
CA GLN A 318 2.45 -8.63 -4.52
C GLN A 318 3.32 -8.23 -5.70
N LEU A 319 2.74 -8.31 -6.90
CA LEU A 319 3.36 -7.86 -8.13
C LEU A 319 2.51 -6.72 -8.70
N PHE A 320 3.15 -5.60 -9.01
CA PHE A 320 2.56 -4.49 -9.75
C PHE A 320 3.16 -4.48 -11.17
N PRO A 321 2.47 -5.04 -12.17
CA PRO A 321 2.96 -5.03 -13.54
C PRO A 321 2.97 -3.64 -14.18
N GLY A 322 2.19 -2.70 -13.62
CA GLY A 322 2.03 -1.32 -14.11
C GLY A 322 0.90 -1.12 -15.12
N TYR A 323 0.22 -2.20 -15.50
CA TYR A 323 -0.82 -2.23 -16.52
C TYR A 323 -1.90 -3.25 -16.18
N PHE A 324 -3.03 -3.19 -16.90
CA PHE A 324 -4.11 -4.18 -16.77
C PHE A 324 -3.57 -5.60 -17.01
N ILE A 325 -4.02 -6.54 -16.18
CA ILE A 325 -3.58 -7.93 -16.20
C ILE A 325 -4.69 -8.74 -16.88
N ASP A 326 -4.36 -9.29 -18.04
CA ASP A 326 -5.30 -10.08 -18.84
C ASP A 326 -5.37 -11.53 -18.34
N GLU A 327 -4.21 -12.11 -18.04
CA GLU A 327 -4.09 -13.51 -17.64
C GLU A 327 -2.96 -13.72 -16.63
N VAL A 328 -3.19 -14.67 -15.71
CA VAL A 328 -2.17 -15.22 -14.82
C VAL A 328 -2.26 -16.74 -14.86
N LYS A 329 -1.12 -17.40 -15.02
CA LYS A 329 -1.03 -18.87 -15.01
C LYS A 329 0.21 -19.34 -14.30
N TRP A 330 0.07 -20.35 -13.44
CA TRP A 330 1.22 -21.01 -12.82
C TRP A 330 2.01 -21.82 -13.86
N LEU A 331 3.32 -21.58 -13.94
CA LEU A 331 4.26 -22.41 -14.70
C LEU A 331 4.78 -23.56 -13.85
N ASP A 332 4.96 -23.33 -12.54
CA ASP A 332 5.21 -24.36 -11.52
C ASP A 332 4.68 -23.91 -10.14
N ASN A 333 5.27 -24.37 -9.02
CA ASN A 333 4.84 -24.02 -7.67
C ASN A 333 5.27 -22.62 -7.18
N ASN A 334 6.18 -21.94 -7.90
CA ASN A 334 6.72 -20.63 -7.51
C ASN A 334 6.76 -19.62 -8.65
N TRP A 335 6.74 -20.05 -9.92
CA TRP A 335 6.73 -19.20 -11.09
C TRP A 335 5.32 -19.07 -11.65
N ILE A 336 4.90 -17.83 -11.86
CA ILE A 336 3.75 -17.52 -12.70
C ILE A 336 4.20 -16.91 -14.02
N LEU A 337 3.42 -17.15 -15.06
CA LEU A 337 3.32 -16.31 -16.25
C LEU A 337 2.22 -15.30 -16.01
N TYR A 338 2.47 -14.04 -16.36
CA TYR A 338 1.44 -13.02 -16.43
C TYR A 338 1.47 -12.35 -17.79
N GLN A 339 0.29 -11.95 -18.26
CA GLN A 339 0.09 -11.16 -19.45
C GLN A 339 -0.57 -9.83 -19.07
N THR A 340 -0.08 -8.76 -19.69
CA THR A 340 -0.68 -7.43 -19.65
C THR A 340 -0.85 -6.91 -21.07
N MET A 341 -1.60 -5.83 -21.22
CA MET A 341 -1.71 -5.13 -22.50
C MET A 341 -0.36 -4.65 -23.07
N MET A 342 0.68 -4.50 -22.23
CA MET A 342 2.00 -3.97 -22.64
C MET A 342 3.10 -5.02 -22.68
N GLY A 343 2.80 -6.28 -22.34
CA GLY A 343 3.82 -7.31 -22.36
C GLY A 343 3.47 -8.58 -21.60
N VAL A 344 4.34 -9.56 -21.78
CA VAL A 344 4.29 -10.87 -21.16
C VAL A 344 5.56 -11.08 -20.35
N GLY A 345 5.39 -11.54 -19.11
CA GLY A 345 6.53 -11.82 -18.24
C GLY A 345 6.26 -12.95 -17.28
N VAL A 346 7.31 -13.34 -16.56
CA VAL A 346 7.22 -14.30 -15.46
C VAL A 346 7.66 -13.67 -14.16
N TYR A 347 7.13 -14.21 -13.06
CA TYR A 347 7.42 -13.75 -11.72
C TYR A 347 7.61 -14.92 -10.77
N HIS A 348 8.71 -14.90 -10.02
CA HIS A 348 9.00 -15.86 -8.96
C HIS A 348 8.49 -15.33 -7.62
N VAL A 349 7.50 -16.02 -7.05
CA VAL A 349 6.78 -15.54 -5.85
C VAL A 349 7.67 -15.44 -4.62
N ALA A 350 8.67 -16.32 -4.49
CA ALA A 350 9.52 -16.37 -3.29
C ALA A 350 10.71 -15.42 -3.32
N THR A 351 11.30 -15.17 -4.50
CA THR A 351 12.47 -14.28 -4.66
C THR A 351 12.08 -12.90 -5.17
N HIS A 352 10.81 -12.71 -5.56
CA HIS A 352 10.29 -11.52 -6.20
C HIS A 352 10.98 -11.16 -7.55
N GLU A 353 11.67 -12.13 -8.16
CA GLU A 353 12.31 -11.95 -9.45
C GLU A 353 11.25 -11.80 -10.55
N LYS A 354 11.37 -10.74 -11.36
CA LYS A 354 10.51 -10.44 -12.50
C LYS A 354 11.34 -10.48 -13.78
N ILE A 355 10.91 -11.25 -14.77
CA ILE A 355 11.58 -11.35 -16.07
C ILE A 355 10.54 -11.03 -17.16
N GLU A 356 10.82 -10.02 -17.96
CA GLU A 356 10.04 -9.72 -19.16
C GLU A 356 10.46 -10.65 -20.31
N ILE A 357 9.50 -11.35 -20.91
CA ILE A 357 9.71 -12.21 -22.08
C ILE A 357 9.50 -11.41 -23.37
N VAL A 358 8.42 -10.62 -23.43
CA VAL A 358 8.07 -9.74 -24.54
C VAL A 358 7.51 -8.45 -23.97
N GLY A 359 8.00 -7.30 -24.44
CA GLY A 359 7.51 -5.97 -24.07
C GLY A 359 7.04 -5.16 -25.27
N MET A 360 6.73 -3.88 -25.05
CA MET A 360 6.34 -2.93 -26.11
C MET A 360 7.47 -2.56 -27.06
N GLU A 361 8.71 -2.60 -26.57
CA GLU A 361 9.88 -2.30 -27.38
C GLU A 361 10.55 -3.61 -27.80
N LYS A 362 10.63 -3.83 -29.11
CA LYS A 362 11.30 -4.99 -29.69
C LYS A 362 12.79 -4.99 -29.31
N LYS A 363 13.24 -6.03 -28.59
CA LYS A 363 14.67 -6.21 -28.31
C LYS A 363 15.40 -6.80 -29.52
N ALA A 364 16.70 -6.52 -29.64
CA ALA A 364 17.51 -6.88 -30.81
C ALA A 364 17.49 -8.39 -31.18
N ASN A 365 17.24 -9.26 -30.20
CA ASN A 365 17.22 -10.72 -30.38
C ASN A 365 15.80 -11.31 -30.34
N GLU A 366 14.76 -10.48 -30.30
CA GLU A 366 13.37 -10.93 -30.27
C GLU A 366 12.74 -10.79 -31.68
N PRO A 367 11.89 -11.75 -32.11
CA PRO A 367 11.32 -11.70 -33.46
C PRO A 367 10.21 -10.65 -33.63
N PHE A 368 9.57 -10.21 -32.54
CA PHE A 368 8.42 -9.30 -32.51
C PHE A 368 8.34 -8.53 -31.18
N ASP A 369 7.43 -7.57 -31.07
CA ASP A 369 7.04 -6.92 -29.82
C ASP A 369 5.56 -7.19 -29.48
N MET A 370 5.09 -6.70 -28.33
CA MET A 370 3.73 -6.95 -27.86
C MET A 370 2.65 -6.40 -28.80
N LEU A 371 2.93 -5.37 -29.62
CA LEU A 371 1.95 -4.83 -30.57
C LEU A 371 1.65 -5.81 -31.70
N ASP A 372 2.60 -6.70 -32.01
CA ASP A 372 2.42 -7.72 -33.03
C ASP A 372 1.66 -8.96 -32.50
N VAL A 373 1.54 -9.14 -31.18
CA VAL A 373 0.98 -10.33 -30.54
C VAL A 373 -0.54 -10.30 -30.52
N ASN A 374 -1.18 -11.31 -31.12
CA ASN A 374 -2.63 -11.48 -31.05
C ASN A 374 -3.06 -12.35 -29.86
N THR A 375 -2.35 -13.46 -29.63
CA THR A 375 -2.66 -14.40 -28.55
C THR A 375 -1.39 -14.98 -27.93
N VAL A 376 -1.49 -15.32 -26.64
CA VAL A 376 -0.43 -15.97 -25.86
C VAL A 376 -1.03 -17.25 -25.27
N GLN A 377 -0.38 -18.39 -25.49
CA GLN A 377 -0.89 -19.69 -25.06
C GLN A 377 0.22 -20.51 -24.39
N PRO A 378 0.26 -20.58 -23.05
CA PRO A 378 1.18 -21.45 -22.33
C PRO A 378 0.79 -22.94 -22.39
N ASP A 379 1.68 -23.77 -22.96
CA ASP A 379 1.66 -25.24 -22.94
C ASP A 379 2.57 -25.76 -21.82
N LEU A 380 1.96 -26.06 -20.67
CA LEU A 380 2.67 -26.53 -19.47
C LEU A 380 3.28 -27.93 -19.66
N THR A 381 2.73 -28.75 -20.55
CA THR A 381 3.23 -30.12 -20.78
C THR A 381 4.52 -30.08 -21.57
N LYS A 382 4.58 -29.23 -22.60
CA LYS A 382 5.79 -29.05 -23.42
C LYS A 382 6.76 -28.02 -22.86
N LYS A 383 6.43 -27.41 -21.72
CA LYS A 383 7.13 -26.27 -21.12
C LYS A 383 7.43 -25.18 -22.15
N ALA A 384 6.37 -24.72 -22.80
CA ALA A 384 6.44 -23.75 -23.88
C ALA A 384 5.37 -22.66 -23.75
N ILE A 385 5.65 -21.50 -24.32
CA ILE A 385 4.73 -20.37 -24.45
C ILE A 385 4.63 -20.09 -25.95
N VAL A 386 3.44 -20.23 -26.49
CA VAL A 386 3.15 -20.06 -27.91
C VAL A 386 2.59 -18.66 -28.13
N PHE A 387 3.20 -17.89 -29.02
CA PHE A 387 2.77 -16.56 -29.42
C PHE A 387 2.24 -16.63 -30.85
N GLU A 388 1.00 -16.21 -31.06
CA GLU A 388 0.46 -16.01 -32.41
C GLU A 388 0.57 -14.53 -32.77
N VAL A 389 1.34 -14.25 -33.81
CA VAL A 389 1.82 -12.91 -34.14
C VAL A 389 1.39 -12.53 -35.56
N SER A 390 0.94 -11.29 -35.75
CA SER A 390 0.53 -10.74 -37.04
C SER A 390 1.51 -9.68 -37.51
N VAL A 391 2.58 -10.07 -38.21
CA VAL A 391 3.55 -9.11 -38.78
C VAL A 391 3.26 -8.94 -40.27
N LYS A 392 2.96 -7.71 -40.70
CA LYS A 392 2.74 -7.37 -42.13
C LYS A 392 1.72 -8.29 -42.81
N GLU A 393 0.56 -8.46 -42.19
CA GLU A 393 -0.57 -9.28 -42.68
C GLU A 393 -0.30 -10.80 -42.75
N LYS A 394 0.86 -11.28 -42.29
CA LYS A 394 1.14 -12.72 -42.15
C LYS A 394 0.98 -13.14 -40.70
N LYS A 395 0.12 -14.13 -40.47
CA LYS A 395 0.02 -14.83 -39.19
C LYS A 395 1.18 -15.82 -39.09
N GLN A 396 1.96 -15.70 -38.03
CA GLN A 396 3.07 -16.60 -37.71
C GLN A 396 3.01 -17.00 -36.24
N THR A 397 3.44 -18.22 -35.96
CA THR A 397 3.51 -18.74 -34.59
C THR A 397 4.97 -18.82 -34.16
N TYR A 398 5.26 -18.31 -32.98
CA TYR A 398 6.57 -18.41 -32.32
C TYR A 398 6.41 -19.18 -31.02
N THR A 399 7.41 -19.97 -30.64
CA THR A 399 7.34 -20.82 -29.44
C THR A 399 8.56 -20.58 -28.58
N VAL A 400 8.35 -19.99 -27.41
CA VAL A 400 9.41 -19.86 -26.40
C VAL A 400 9.36 -21.07 -25.48
N ARG A 401 10.41 -21.88 -25.47
CA ARG A 401 10.58 -22.95 -24.48
C ARG A 401 11.17 -22.39 -23.21
N TYR A 402 10.75 -22.92 -22.07
CA TYR A 402 11.31 -22.57 -20.77
C TYR A 402 11.80 -23.80 -20.00
N GLN A 403 12.84 -23.59 -19.21
CA GLN A 403 13.34 -24.58 -18.27
C GLN A 403 13.48 -23.94 -16.89
N ILE A 404 12.90 -24.59 -15.88
CA ILE A 404 12.98 -24.17 -14.48
C ILE A 404 13.93 -25.10 -13.75
N THR A 405 14.90 -24.53 -13.03
CA THR A 405 15.88 -25.25 -12.20
C THR A 405 16.01 -24.54 -10.85
N GLY A 406 15.23 -25.00 -9.86
CA GLY A 406 15.11 -24.31 -8.57
C GLY A 406 14.46 -22.92 -8.76
N ASP A 407 15.09 -21.89 -8.20
CA ASP A 407 14.61 -20.50 -8.27
C ASP A 407 15.01 -19.78 -9.57
N LYS A 408 15.43 -20.51 -10.62
CA LYS A 408 15.84 -19.93 -11.91
C LYS A 408 14.97 -20.45 -13.04
N ILE A 409 14.66 -19.57 -13.99
CA ILE A 409 14.00 -19.89 -15.25
C ILE A 409 14.82 -19.36 -16.44
N THR A 410 14.95 -20.16 -17.49
CA THR A 410 15.65 -19.78 -18.73
C THR A 410 14.73 -19.98 -19.93
N PHE A 411 14.86 -19.11 -20.93
CA PHE A 411 14.04 -19.11 -22.14
C PHE A 411 14.87 -19.38 -23.40
N THR A 412 14.26 -20.06 -24.39
CA THR A 412 14.86 -20.33 -25.70
C THR A 412 13.78 -20.21 -26.78
N TRP A 413 14.05 -19.40 -27.81
CA TRP A 413 13.13 -19.09 -28.92
C TRP A 413 13.16 -20.13 -30.03
#